data_AF-A0A7Z9WKT3-F1
#
_entry.id   AF-A0A7Z9WKT3-F1
#
_cell.length_a   1.000
_cell.length_b   1.000
_cell.length_c   1.000
_cell.angle_alpha   90.00
_cell.angle_beta   90.00
_cell.angle_gamma   90.00
#
_symmetry.space_group_name_H-M   'P 1'
#
loop_
_entity.id
_entity.type
_entity.pdbx_description
1 polymer ?
#
loop_
_entity_poly.entity_id
_entity_poly.type
_entity_poly.pdbx_seq_one_letter_code
_entity_poly.pdbx_strand_id
1 'polypeptide(L)'
;MRRWKLMALAVLAIAAAALFRQLSVPSARQSRIPAGISLAGVPVGGLTEDEATQLLEEAFSAPLILNYLDEALYLFPQKVGFRVRTEEMLAELRRLRPGPWGDLLQRLLRRPVRIADVPLRADYSEAEIRRFLSEVAARYDRPPRQPQAVLKTLSFSPGRAGRRLDVEASLPLVIEALTSAERRQVDLVVETLPPPKPTIELLGTLLEERLADFPGVAGIFVKDLASGEELGIN
;
A
#
# COMPACT_ATOMS: atom_id res chain seq x y z
N MET A 1 46.34 -53.70 9.39
CA MET A 1 44.96 -53.99 8.92
C MET A 1 43.87 -53.02 9.42
N ARG A 2 43.99 -52.36 10.59
CA ARG A 2 42.93 -51.48 11.15
C ARG A 2 42.74 -50.15 10.40
N ARG A 3 43.81 -49.60 9.80
CA ARG A 3 43.78 -48.30 9.07
C ARG A 3 43.04 -48.34 7.73
N TRP A 4 43.16 -49.44 6.97
CA TRP A 4 42.44 -49.60 5.69
C TRP A 4 40.94 -49.80 5.86
N LYS A 5 40.51 -50.47 6.94
CA LYS A 5 39.09 -50.59 7.28
C LYS A 5 38.47 -49.22 7.62
N LEU A 6 39.22 -48.36 8.32
CA LEU A 6 38.77 -46.99 8.62
C LEU A 6 38.73 -46.09 7.38
N MET A 7 39.69 -46.23 6.46
CA MET A 7 39.65 -45.51 5.18
C MET A 7 38.49 -45.98 4.30
N ALA A 8 38.24 -47.29 4.22
CA ALA A 8 37.10 -47.83 3.48
C ALA A 8 35.75 -47.36 4.06
N LEU A 9 35.63 -47.29 5.39
CA LEU A 9 34.44 -46.78 6.07
C LEU A 9 34.22 -45.27 5.82
N ALA A 10 35.30 -44.48 5.83
CA ALA A 10 35.23 -43.05 5.54
C ALA A 10 34.83 -42.79 4.08
N VAL A 11 35.38 -43.54 3.13
CA VAL A 11 34.97 -43.45 1.72
C VAL A 11 33.52 -43.87 1.53
N LEU A 12 33.06 -44.92 2.23
CA LEU A 12 31.66 -45.35 2.19
C LEU A 12 30.73 -44.29 2.79
N ALA A 13 31.13 -43.63 3.88
CA ALA A 13 30.35 -42.58 4.52
C ALA A 13 30.27 -41.30 3.66
N ILE A 14 31.36 -40.93 2.99
CA ILE A 14 31.39 -39.80 2.05
C ILE A 14 30.56 -40.13 0.81
N ALA A 15 30.65 -41.35 0.28
CA ALA A 15 29.80 -41.81 -0.81
C ALA A 15 28.32 -41.82 -0.42
N ALA A 16 27.99 -42.28 0.78
CA ALA A 16 26.63 -42.27 1.32
C ALA A 16 26.11 -40.84 1.54
N ALA A 17 26.94 -39.92 2.02
CA ALA A 17 26.58 -38.51 2.19
C ALA A 17 26.39 -37.80 0.83
N ALA A 18 27.25 -38.09 -0.16
CA ALA A 18 27.10 -37.59 -1.51
C ALA A 18 25.83 -38.14 -2.18
N LEU A 19 25.53 -39.43 -1.98
CA LEU A 19 24.31 -40.07 -2.46
C LEU A 19 23.07 -39.51 -1.78
N PHE A 20 23.11 -39.27 -0.46
CA PHE A 20 22.04 -38.62 0.31
C PHE A 20 21.78 -37.20 -0.20
N ARG A 21 22.83 -36.46 -0.54
CA ARG A 21 22.73 -35.11 -1.11
C ARG A 21 22.15 -35.13 -2.53
N GLN A 22 22.45 -36.16 -3.33
CA GLN A 22 21.85 -36.40 -4.65
C GLN A 22 20.37 -36.82 -4.56
N LEU A 23 20.01 -37.59 -3.53
CA LEU A 23 18.63 -37.97 -3.21
C LEU A 23 17.82 -36.82 -2.58
N SER A 24 18.51 -35.78 -2.08
CA SER A 24 17.91 -34.56 -1.53
C SER A 24 17.65 -33.49 -2.58
N VAL A 25 17.79 -33.79 -3.87
CA VAL A 25 17.14 -33.00 -4.91
C VAL A 25 15.67 -33.40 -4.84
N PRO A 26 14.73 -32.54 -4.40
CA PRO A 26 13.33 -32.89 -4.43
C PRO A 26 12.99 -33.27 -5.87
N SER A 27 12.69 -34.55 -6.06
CA SER A 27 12.16 -35.09 -7.31
C SER A 27 10.70 -34.66 -7.43
N ALA A 28 10.47 -33.34 -7.42
CA ALA A 28 9.21 -32.73 -7.82
C ALA A 28 9.08 -33.00 -9.32
N ARG A 29 8.42 -34.12 -9.58
CA ARG A 29 7.95 -34.61 -10.86
C ARG A 29 7.54 -33.41 -11.72
N GLN A 30 8.36 -33.10 -12.74
CA GLN A 30 8.31 -31.91 -13.58
C GLN A 30 6.96 -31.75 -14.30
N SER A 31 5.92 -31.31 -13.61
CA SER A 31 4.72 -30.75 -14.24
C SER A 31 4.99 -29.27 -14.44
N ARG A 32 5.79 -28.95 -15.48
CA ARG A 32 5.91 -27.57 -15.93
C ARG A 32 4.51 -27.02 -16.23
N ILE A 33 4.29 -25.78 -15.82
CA ILE A 33 3.09 -25.04 -16.14
C ILE A 33 3.08 -24.87 -17.67
N PRO A 34 1.98 -25.19 -18.37
CA PRO A 34 1.88 -24.95 -19.80
C PRO A 34 2.23 -23.50 -20.16
N ALA A 35 2.87 -23.30 -21.30
CA ALA A 35 3.21 -21.96 -21.78
C ALA A 35 1.93 -21.13 -22.00
N GLY A 36 2.02 -19.82 -21.71
CA GLY A 36 0.90 -18.88 -21.86
C GLY A 36 -0.08 -18.82 -20.69
N ILE A 37 0.31 -19.28 -19.51
CA ILE A 37 -0.48 -19.16 -18.27
C ILE A 37 0.10 -18.03 -17.42
N SER A 38 -0.79 -17.18 -16.91
CA SER A 38 -0.46 -16.13 -15.96
C SER A 38 -1.20 -16.38 -14.65
N LEU A 39 -0.51 -16.10 -13.54
CA LEU A 39 -1.07 -16.12 -12.19
C LEU A 39 -1.03 -14.69 -11.68
N ALA A 40 -2.18 -14.08 -11.38
CA ALA A 40 -2.24 -12.70 -10.91
C ALA A 40 -1.53 -11.68 -11.82
N GLY A 41 -1.63 -11.85 -13.15
CA GLY A 41 -0.94 -11.01 -14.13
C GLY A 41 0.55 -11.31 -14.30
N VAL A 42 1.13 -12.20 -13.49
CA VAL A 42 2.53 -12.60 -13.59
C VAL A 42 2.66 -13.82 -14.52
N PRO A 43 3.45 -13.74 -15.60
CA PRO A 43 3.60 -14.84 -16.55
C PRO A 43 4.42 -15.98 -15.92
N VAL A 44 3.77 -17.10 -15.62
CA VAL A 44 4.41 -18.30 -15.02
C VAL A 44 4.52 -19.48 -15.99
N GLY A 45 4.07 -19.29 -17.23
CA GLY A 45 4.10 -20.33 -18.26
C GLY A 45 5.53 -20.85 -18.52
N GLY A 46 5.69 -22.16 -18.51
CA GLY A 46 6.98 -22.84 -18.71
C GLY A 46 7.79 -23.07 -17.42
N LEU A 47 7.42 -22.43 -16.32
CA LEU A 47 8.06 -22.63 -15.01
C LEU A 47 7.54 -23.88 -14.30
N THR A 48 8.34 -24.39 -13.37
CA THR A 48 7.89 -25.35 -12.36
C THR A 48 7.01 -24.66 -11.33
N GLU A 49 6.21 -25.42 -10.59
CA GLU A 49 5.36 -24.88 -9.53
C GLU A 49 6.20 -24.18 -8.43
N ASP A 50 7.38 -24.72 -8.11
CA ASP A 50 8.31 -24.12 -7.14
C ASP A 50 8.91 -22.81 -7.65
N GLU A 51 9.34 -22.76 -8.92
CA GLU A 51 9.83 -21.53 -9.56
C GLU A 51 8.73 -20.46 -9.68
N ALA A 52 7.50 -20.87 -10.00
CA ALA A 52 6.36 -19.97 -10.04
C ALA A 52 6.08 -19.38 -8.65
N THR A 53 6.20 -20.18 -7.60
CA THR A 53 6.04 -19.72 -6.21
C THR A 53 7.07 -18.68 -5.85
N GLN A 54 8.35 -18.94 -6.11
CA GLN A 54 9.43 -17.98 -5.86
C GLN A 54 9.23 -16.67 -6.63
N LEU A 55 8.84 -16.76 -7.90
CA LEU A 55 8.64 -15.58 -8.74
C LEU A 55 7.44 -14.74 -8.25
N LEU A 56 6.34 -15.39 -7.83
CA LEU A 56 5.21 -14.69 -7.22
C LEU A 56 5.60 -14.03 -5.89
N GLU A 57 6.33 -14.73 -5.03
CA GLU A 57 6.83 -14.16 -3.78
C GLU A 57 7.72 -12.93 -4.02
N GLU A 58 8.62 -12.99 -5.00
CA GLU A 58 9.49 -11.87 -5.36
C GLU A 58 8.68 -10.68 -5.92
N ALA A 59 7.77 -10.94 -6.85
CA ALA A 59 6.93 -9.92 -7.47
C ALA A 59 6.04 -9.21 -6.44
N PHE A 60 5.47 -9.96 -5.50
CA PHE A 60 4.60 -9.42 -4.46
C PHE A 60 5.35 -8.94 -3.21
N SER A 61 6.66 -9.19 -3.08
CA SER A 61 7.50 -8.64 -2.00
C SER A 61 7.90 -7.18 -2.20
N ALA A 62 7.80 -6.66 -3.44
CA ALA A 62 8.14 -5.27 -3.71
C ALA A 62 7.29 -4.28 -2.87
N PRO A 63 7.85 -3.12 -2.47
CA PRO A 63 7.11 -2.11 -1.74
C PRO A 63 6.05 -1.44 -2.64
N LEU A 64 4.93 -1.06 -2.04
CA LEU A 64 3.91 -0.24 -2.67
C LEU A 64 4.22 1.24 -2.43
N ILE A 65 4.18 2.05 -3.48
CA ILE A 65 4.39 3.50 -3.40
C ILE A 65 3.02 4.17 -3.19
N LEU A 66 2.87 4.89 -2.08
CA LEU A 66 1.68 5.68 -1.78
C LEU A 66 2.03 7.16 -1.89
N ASN A 67 1.36 7.89 -2.77
CA ASN A 67 1.59 9.32 -2.92
C ASN A 67 0.64 10.08 -2.00
N TYR A 68 1.19 10.76 -1.00
CA TYR A 68 0.49 11.77 -0.22
C TYR A 68 0.77 13.14 -0.86
N LEU A 69 -0.10 13.57 -1.77
CA LEU A 69 0.13 14.76 -2.60
C LEU A 69 1.47 14.66 -3.35
N ASP A 70 2.44 15.52 -3.04
CA ASP A 70 3.77 15.55 -3.68
C ASP A 70 4.80 14.64 -2.97
N GLU A 71 4.41 13.94 -1.90
CA GLU A 71 5.30 13.12 -1.07
C GLU A 71 5.08 11.62 -1.33
N ALA A 72 6.15 10.90 -1.66
CA ALA A 72 6.12 9.45 -1.88
C ALA A 72 6.42 8.69 -0.58
N LEU A 73 5.49 7.82 -0.18
CA LEU A 73 5.57 6.95 0.99
C LEU A 73 5.68 5.49 0.55
N TYR A 74 6.35 4.66 1.34
CA TYR A 74 6.55 3.24 1.03
C TYR A 74 5.81 2.34 2.02
N LEU A 75 4.90 1.51 1.50
CA LEU A 75 4.21 0.47 2.25
C LEU A 75 4.77 -0.90 1.87
N PHE A 76 5.38 -1.57 2.85
CA PHE A 76 5.89 -2.93 2.65
C PHE A 76 4.76 -3.94 2.87
N PRO A 77 4.50 -4.87 1.92
CA PRO A 77 3.44 -5.88 2.04
C PRO A 77 3.53 -6.72 3.33
N GLN A 78 4.75 -6.99 3.80
CA GLN A 78 5.03 -7.71 5.04
C GLN A 78 4.44 -7.03 6.29
N LYS A 79 4.36 -5.69 6.31
CA LYS A 79 3.79 -4.94 7.44
C LYS A 79 2.28 -5.11 7.58
N VAL A 80 1.59 -5.38 6.48
CA VAL A 80 0.13 -5.54 6.44
C VAL A 80 -0.29 -7.01 6.39
N GLY A 81 0.67 -7.91 6.64
CA GLY A 81 0.45 -9.35 6.62
C GLY A 81 0.09 -9.88 5.24
N PHE A 82 0.49 -9.20 4.16
CA PHE A 82 0.19 -9.63 2.81
C PHE A 82 0.90 -10.96 2.51
N ARG A 83 0.12 -11.98 2.16
CA ARG A 83 0.63 -13.29 1.75
C ARG A 83 -0.15 -13.79 0.56
N VAL A 84 0.56 -14.20 -0.48
CA VAL A 84 -0.04 -14.84 -1.65
C VAL A 84 -0.33 -16.30 -1.32
N ARG A 85 -1.55 -16.75 -1.58
CA ARG A 85 -1.96 -18.16 -1.42
C ARG A 85 -1.65 -18.95 -2.68
N THR A 86 -0.37 -19.15 -2.93
CA THR A 86 0.12 -19.79 -4.16
C THR A 86 -0.42 -21.21 -4.31
N GLU A 87 -0.54 -21.96 -3.22
CA GLU A 87 -1.06 -23.33 -3.23
C GLU A 87 -2.51 -23.41 -3.72
N GLU A 88 -3.34 -22.45 -3.32
CA GLU A 88 -4.74 -22.37 -3.77
C GLU A 88 -4.82 -22.03 -5.27
N MET A 89 -4.01 -21.07 -5.72
CA MET A 89 -3.94 -20.68 -7.13
C MET A 89 -3.45 -21.83 -8.01
N LEU A 90 -2.44 -22.58 -7.56
CA LEU A 90 -1.94 -23.77 -8.24
C LEU A 90 -2.97 -24.90 -8.24
N ALA A 91 -3.71 -25.10 -7.13
CA ALA A 91 -4.78 -26.08 -7.07
C ALA A 91 -5.92 -25.75 -8.06
N GLU A 92 -6.28 -24.47 -8.19
CA GLU A 92 -7.26 -23.99 -9.17
C GLU A 92 -6.76 -24.19 -10.60
N LEU A 93 -5.50 -23.87 -10.87
CA LEU A 93 -4.84 -24.13 -12.16
C LEU A 93 -4.89 -25.62 -12.54
N ARG A 94 -4.63 -26.54 -11.58
CA ARG A 94 -4.69 -27.99 -11.82
C ARG A 94 -6.11 -28.46 -12.16
N ARG A 95 -7.16 -27.83 -11.60
CA ARG A 95 -8.57 -28.12 -11.93
C ARG A 95 -8.95 -27.65 -13.33
N LEU A 96 -8.39 -26.54 -13.79
CA LEU A 96 -8.61 -26.01 -15.14
C LEU A 96 -7.84 -26.79 -16.22
N ARG A 97 -6.84 -27.59 -15.82
CA ARG A 97 -6.02 -28.37 -16.75
C ARG A 97 -6.85 -29.50 -17.38
N PRO A 98 -6.88 -29.61 -18.72
CA PRO A 98 -7.54 -30.73 -19.37
C PRO A 98 -6.88 -32.04 -18.93
N GLY A 99 -7.68 -33.08 -18.72
CA GLY A 99 -7.18 -34.41 -18.40
C GLY A 99 -6.25 -34.97 -19.49
N PRO A 100 -5.58 -36.12 -19.24
CA PRO A 100 -4.55 -36.67 -20.13
C PRO A 100 -4.96 -36.80 -21.60
N TRP A 101 -6.23 -37.13 -21.84
CA TRP A 101 -6.82 -37.25 -23.18
C TRP A 101 -7.04 -35.91 -23.88
N GLY A 102 -7.41 -34.86 -23.14
CA GLY A 102 -7.62 -33.52 -23.71
C GLY A 102 -6.31 -32.88 -24.14
N ASP A 103 -5.25 -33.07 -23.38
CA ASP A 103 -3.90 -32.58 -23.70
C ASP A 103 -3.30 -33.30 -24.92
N LEU A 104 -3.55 -34.61 -25.06
CA LEU A 104 -3.15 -35.39 -26.24
C LEU A 104 -3.90 -34.94 -27.50
N LEU A 105 -5.22 -34.74 -27.42
CA LEU A 105 -6.03 -34.24 -28.54
C LEU A 105 -5.63 -32.83 -28.97
N GLN A 106 -5.28 -31.95 -28.02
CA GLN A 106 -4.80 -30.60 -28.35
C GLN A 106 -3.47 -30.61 -29.09
N ARG A 107 -2.52 -31.46 -28.67
CA ARG A 107 -1.23 -31.65 -29.36
C ARG A 107 -1.42 -32.17 -30.78
N LEU A 108 -2.32 -33.13 -30.97
CA LEU A 108 -2.63 -33.70 -32.30
C LEU A 108 -3.31 -32.68 -33.21
N LEU A 109 -4.23 -31.88 -32.68
CA LEU A 109 -5.01 -30.91 -33.45
C LEU A 109 -4.33 -29.54 -33.60
N ARG A 110 -3.08 -29.38 -33.12
CA ARG A 110 -2.34 -28.10 -33.05
C ARG A 110 -3.21 -26.95 -32.52
N ARG A 111 -4.11 -27.24 -31.56
CA ARG A 111 -4.95 -26.18 -30.98
C ARG A 111 -4.09 -25.28 -30.08
N PRO A 112 -4.25 -23.95 -30.15
CA PRO A 112 -3.53 -23.05 -29.26
C PRO A 112 -3.92 -23.33 -27.81
N VAL A 113 -2.92 -23.36 -26.93
CA VAL A 113 -3.13 -23.48 -25.47
C VAL A 113 -3.98 -22.28 -25.03
N ARG A 114 -5.11 -22.55 -24.38
CA ARG A 114 -5.96 -21.48 -23.85
C ARG A 114 -5.19 -20.76 -22.75
N ILE A 115 -4.97 -19.47 -22.94
CA ILE A 115 -4.47 -18.56 -21.91
C ILE A 115 -5.51 -18.56 -20.80
N ALA A 116 -5.18 -19.17 -19.67
CA ALA A 116 -5.98 -19.12 -18.47
C ALA A 116 -5.30 -18.13 -17.53
N ASP A 117 -6.02 -17.07 -17.15
CA ASP A 117 -5.59 -16.13 -16.12
C ASP A 117 -6.29 -16.54 -14.82
N VAL A 118 -5.51 -16.97 -13.83
CA VAL A 118 -6.05 -17.32 -12.51
C VAL A 118 -5.96 -16.07 -11.64
N PRO A 119 -7.10 -15.60 -11.07
CA PRO A 119 -7.11 -14.40 -10.25
C PRO A 119 -6.24 -14.57 -9.00
N LEU A 120 -5.66 -13.46 -8.52
CA LEU A 120 -4.86 -13.46 -7.30
C LEU A 120 -5.70 -13.91 -6.10
N ARG A 121 -5.16 -14.88 -5.33
CA ARG A 121 -5.64 -15.21 -3.99
C ARG A 121 -4.59 -14.75 -2.99
N ALA A 122 -4.94 -13.78 -2.15
CA ALA A 122 -4.03 -13.25 -1.14
C ALA A 122 -4.77 -13.03 0.19
N ASP A 123 -4.04 -13.24 1.28
CA ASP A 123 -4.43 -12.80 2.62
C ASP A 123 -3.83 -11.43 2.90
N TYR A 124 -4.61 -10.57 3.54
CA TYR A 124 -4.14 -9.28 4.05
C TYR A 124 -5.00 -8.87 5.24
N SER A 125 -4.44 -8.04 6.12
CA SER A 125 -5.19 -7.45 7.22
C SER A 125 -5.61 -6.03 6.89
N GLU A 126 -6.90 -5.84 6.62
CA GLU A 126 -7.46 -4.50 6.42
C GLU A 126 -7.20 -3.59 7.63
N ALA A 127 -7.27 -4.13 8.85
CA ALA A 127 -6.99 -3.40 10.07
C ALA A 127 -5.56 -2.86 10.14
N GLU A 128 -4.58 -3.62 9.65
CA GLU A 128 -3.17 -3.18 9.60
C GLU A 128 -2.95 -2.10 8.53
N ILE A 129 -3.60 -2.22 7.36
CA ILE A 129 -3.58 -1.18 6.32
C ILE A 129 -4.17 0.12 6.87
N ARG A 130 -5.34 0.03 7.51
CA ARG A 130 -6.02 1.15 8.16
C ARG A 130 -5.15 1.79 9.24
N ARG A 131 -4.50 0.99 10.08
CA ARG A 131 -3.57 1.50 11.12
C ARG A 131 -2.43 2.26 10.47
N PHE A 132 -1.81 1.71 9.43
CA PHE A 132 -0.74 2.38 8.70
C PHE A 132 -1.21 3.72 8.11
N LEU A 133 -2.37 3.76 7.45
CA LEU A 133 -2.93 5.01 6.92
C LEU A 133 -3.22 6.03 8.03
N SER A 134 -3.72 5.60 9.19
CA SER A 134 -3.90 6.48 10.35
C SER A 134 -2.58 7.03 10.91
N GLU A 135 -1.51 6.23 10.92
CA GLU A 135 -0.17 6.70 11.29
C GLU A 135 0.37 7.74 10.30
N VAL A 136 0.11 7.54 9.00
CA VAL A 136 0.42 8.52 7.95
C VAL A 136 -0.38 9.80 8.17
N ALA A 137 -1.70 9.71 8.37
CA ALA A 137 -2.56 10.85 8.67
C ALA A 137 -2.04 11.65 9.87
N ALA A 138 -1.73 10.98 10.98
CA ALA A 138 -1.22 11.62 12.19
C ALA A 138 0.12 12.36 11.97
N ARG A 139 0.93 11.95 11.00
CA ARG A 139 2.22 12.56 10.68
C ARG A 139 2.13 13.71 9.68
N TYR A 140 1.28 13.58 8.66
CA TYR A 140 1.25 14.51 7.52
C TYR A 140 0.06 15.45 7.51
N ASP A 141 -1.04 15.09 8.15
CA ASP A 141 -2.21 15.94 8.22
C ASP A 141 -1.91 17.22 8.99
N ARG A 142 -2.46 18.32 8.48
CA ARG A 142 -2.29 19.64 9.08
C ARG A 142 -3.65 20.27 9.28
N PRO A 143 -4.02 20.65 10.52
CA PRO A 143 -5.27 21.35 10.74
C PRO A 143 -5.26 22.70 10.01
N PRO A 144 -6.43 23.17 9.55
CA PRO A 144 -6.53 24.48 8.94
C PRO A 144 -6.21 25.56 9.98
N ARG A 145 -5.49 26.59 9.58
CA ARG A 145 -5.10 27.70 10.48
C ARG A 145 -5.99 28.91 10.26
N GLN A 146 -6.43 29.46 11.39
CA GLN A 146 -7.22 30.69 11.40
C GLN A 146 -6.42 31.89 10.88
N PRO A 147 -7.10 32.87 10.26
CA PRO A 147 -6.53 34.19 10.01
C PRO A 147 -6.01 34.82 11.31
N GLN A 148 -4.96 35.64 11.20
CA GLN A 148 -4.37 36.31 12.36
C GLN A 148 -4.37 37.82 12.17
N ALA A 149 -4.62 38.53 13.25
CA ALA A 149 -4.46 39.96 13.36
C ALA A 149 -2.97 40.35 13.28
N VAL A 150 -2.63 41.29 12.39
CA VAL A 150 -1.29 41.89 12.30
C VAL A 150 -1.36 43.30 12.87
N LEU A 151 -1.03 43.42 14.17
CA LEU A 151 -1.20 44.65 14.95
C LEU A 151 -0.43 45.84 14.36
N LYS A 152 0.81 45.60 13.88
CA LYS A 152 1.69 46.65 13.34
C LYS A 152 1.11 47.35 12.11
N THR A 153 0.36 46.64 11.29
CA THR A 153 -0.21 47.15 10.03
C THR A 153 -1.73 47.28 10.08
N LEU A 154 -2.36 46.89 11.19
CA LEU A 154 -3.81 46.85 11.37
C LEU A 154 -4.52 46.05 10.25
N SER A 155 -3.90 44.96 9.82
CA SER A 155 -4.40 44.10 8.74
C SER A 155 -4.57 42.66 9.21
N PHE A 156 -5.25 41.84 8.43
CA PHE A 156 -5.36 40.40 8.69
C PHE A 156 -4.39 39.62 7.79
N SER A 157 -3.62 38.71 8.39
CA SER A 157 -2.95 37.65 7.65
C SER A 157 -3.98 36.60 7.24
N PRO A 158 -3.98 36.14 5.98
CA PRO A 158 -4.91 35.10 5.55
C PRO A 158 -4.70 33.82 6.36
N GLY A 159 -5.81 33.12 6.64
CA GLY A 159 -5.76 31.76 7.15
C GLY A 159 -5.09 30.83 6.14
N ARG A 160 -4.63 29.66 6.60
CA ARG A 160 -4.04 28.66 5.70
C ARG A 160 -4.90 27.42 5.67
N ALA A 161 -5.13 26.89 4.47
CA ALA A 161 -5.84 25.64 4.29
C ALA A 161 -5.14 24.50 5.05
N GLY A 162 -5.95 23.63 5.63
CA GLY A 162 -5.52 22.37 6.22
C GLY A 162 -5.55 21.26 5.19
N ARG A 163 -5.02 20.10 5.58
CA ARG A 163 -5.02 18.88 4.78
C ARG A 163 -5.33 17.71 5.70
N ARG A 164 -6.19 16.81 5.24
CA ARG A 164 -6.60 15.62 5.98
C ARG A 164 -6.65 14.41 5.06
N LEU A 165 -5.99 13.33 5.42
CA LEU A 165 -6.10 12.06 4.72
C LEU A 165 -7.52 11.49 4.92
N ASP A 166 -8.17 11.10 3.83
CA ASP A 166 -9.36 10.25 3.90
C ASP A 166 -8.92 8.79 3.89
N VAL A 167 -8.88 8.20 5.09
CA VAL A 167 -8.48 6.79 5.29
C VAL A 167 -9.48 5.84 4.64
N GLU A 168 -10.78 6.12 4.73
CA GLU A 168 -11.82 5.22 4.19
C GLU A 168 -11.81 5.24 2.66
N ALA A 169 -11.65 6.41 2.05
CA ALA A 169 -11.59 6.53 0.60
C ALA A 169 -10.26 6.00 0.02
N SER A 170 -9.16 6.11 0.76
CA SER A 170 -7.84 5.63 0.31
C SER A 170 -7.68 4.11 0.44
N LEU A 171 -8.30 3.50 1.45
CA LEU A 171 -8.18 2.07 1.75
C LEU A 171 -8.46 1.14 0.56
N PRO A 172 -9.59 1.24 -0.16
CA PRO A 172 -9.86 0.35 -1.30
C PRO A 172 -8.84 0.52 -2.43
N LEU A 173 -8.33 1.73 -2.66
CA LEU A 173 -7.30 2.01 -3.67
C LEU A 173 -5.98 1.33 -3.31
N VAL A 174 -5.60 1.36 -2.03
CA VAL A 174 -4.40 0.68 -1.52
C VAL A 174 -4.54 -0.84 -1.67
N ILE A 175 -5.73 -1.40 -1.37
CA ILE A 175 -5.98 -2.84 -1.52
C ILE A 175 -5.89 -3.25 -2.99
N GLU A 176 -6.49 -2.49 -3.91
CA GLU A 176 -6.38 -2.74 -5.36
C GLU A 176 -4.91 -2.74 -5.82
N ALA A 177 -4.13 -1.74 -5.40
CA ALA A 177 -2.73 -1.64 -5.77
C ALA A 177 -1.85 -2.72 -5.12
N LEU A 178 -2.18 -3.15 -3.89
CA LEU A 178 -1.49 -4.25 -3.19
C LEU A 178 -1.74 -5.60 -3.87
N THR A 179 -2.92 -5.78 -4.46
CA THR A 179 -3.32 -6.99 -5.20
C THR A 179 -2.94 -6.95 -6.68
N SER A 180 -2.31 -5.87 -7.15
CA SER A 180 -1.84 -5.74 -8.53
C SER A 180 -0.33 -5.98 -8.62
N ALA A 181 0.10 -6.82 -9.56
CA ALA A 181 1.53 -6.97 -9.85
C ALA A 181 2.10 -5.79 -10.67
N GLU A 182 1.26 -5.11 -11.46
CA GLU A 182 1.68 -4.03 -12.36
C GLU A 182 1.51 -2.64 -11.74
N ARG A 183 0.37 -2.40 -11.07
CA ARG A 183 0.01 -1.09 -10.52
C ARG A 183 0.40 -1.01 -9.05
N ARG A 184 1.70 -0.84 -8.82
CA ARG A 184 2.31 -0.76 -7.47
C ARG A 184 2.45 0.68 -6.95
N GLN A 185 1.66 1.59 -7.49
CA GLN A 185 1.62 3.00 -7.10
C GLN A 185 0.17 3.43 -6.93
N VAL A 186 -0.11 4.21 -5.90
CA VAL A 186 -1.47 4.71 -5.61
C VAL A 186 -1.41 6.11 -5.03
N ASP A 187 -2.30 6.97 -5.54
CA ASP A 187 -2.49 8.31 -4.99
C ASP A 187 -3.50 8.24 -3.85
N LEU A 188 -3.09 8.70 -2.67
CA LEU A 188 -3.95 8.74 -1.50
C LEU A 188 -4.97 9.88 -1.63
N VAL A 189 -6.18 9.64 -1.14
CA VAL A 189 -7.26 10.63 -1.14
C VAL A 189 -7.03 11.61 0.00
N VAL A 190 -6.58 12.82 -0.32
CA VAL A 190 -6.33 13.89 0.66
C VAL A 190 -7.34 15.01 0.46
N GLU A 191 -8.12 15.28 1.50
CA GLU A 191 -9.04 16.39 1.54
C GLU A 191 -8.32 17.69 1.91
N THR A 192 -8.61 18.76 1.18
CA THR A 192 -8.17 20.11 1.54
C THR A 192 -9.25 20.78 2.38
N LEU A 193 -8.91 21.10 3.64
CA LEU A 193 -9.81 21.79 4.55
C LEU A 193 -9.65 23.30 4.36
N PRO A 194 -10.71 24.05 3.99
CA PRO A 194 -10.60 25.48 3.81
C PRO A 194 -10.19 26.17 5.12
N PRO A 195 -9.47 27.31 5.05
CA PRO A 195 -9.19 28.08 6.25
C PRO A 195 -10.51 28.53 6.90
N PRO A 196 -10.58 28.60 8.24
CA PRO A 196 -11.75 29.13 8.91
C PRO A 196 -11.96 30.59 8.51
N LYS A 197 -13.23 31.03 8.47
CA LYS A 197 -13.55 32.43 8.21
C LYS A 197 -13.00 33.30 9.36
N PRO A 198 -12.53 34.53 9.08
CA PRO A 198 -12.27 35.50 10.13
C PRO A 198 -13.54 35.74 10.94
N THR A 199 -13.42 35.84 12.26
CA THR A 199 -14.56 36.10 13.14
C THR A 199 -14.57 37.54 13.64
N ILE A 200 -15.72 38.01 14.11
CA ILE A 200 -15.87 39.38 14.65
C ILE A 200 -15.03 39.58 15.92
N GLU A 201 -14.76 38.51 16.68
CA GLU A 201 -13.88 38.56 17.86
C GLU A 201 -12.44 38.87 17.47
N LEU A 202 -11.95 38.31 16.36
CA LEU A 202 -10.60 38.61 15.85
C LEU A 202 -10.47 40.10 15.48
N LEU A 203 -11.54 40.70 14.95
CA LEU A 203 -11.61 42.13 14.71
C LEU A 203 -11.61 42.91 16.04
N GLY A 204 -12.33 42.42 17.05
CA GLY A 204 -12.33 43.00 18.40
C GLY A 204 -10.94 43.11 18.99
N THR A 205 -10.14 42.03 18.95
CA THR A 205 -8.76 42.05 19.44
C THR A 205 -7.90 43.11 18.75
N LEU A 206 -8.05 43.30 17.44
CA LEU A 206 -7.33 44.36 16.70
C LEU A 206 -7.75 45.76 17.14
N LEU A 207 -9.04 45.97 17.34
CA LEU A 207 -9.60 47.26 17.74
C LEU A 207 -9.19 47.60 19.18
N GLU A 208 -9.25 46.65 20.10
CA GLU A 208 -8.82 46.82 21.49
C GLU A 208 -7.34 47.22 21.58
N GLU A 209 -6.46 46.48 20.89
CA GLU A 209 -5.03 46.80 20.80
C GLU A 209 -4.80 48.20 20.20
N ARG A 210 -5.58 48.58 19.18
CA ARG A 210 -5.46 49.90 18.54
C ARG A 210 -5.94 51.04 19.44
N LEU A 211 -6.94 50.77 20.29
CA LEU A 211 -7.50 51.72 21.25
C LEU A 211 -6.64 51.86 22.51
N ALA A 212 -5.79 50.88 22.84
CA ALA A 212 -4.91 50.95 24.00
C ALA A 212 -3.99 52.20 24.00
N ASP A 213 -3.54 52.63 22.82
CA ASP A 213 -2.69 53.82 22.64
C ASP A 213 -3.50 55.10 22.35
N PHE A 214 -4.83 55.07 22.44
CA PHE A 214 -5.67 56.21 22.10
C PHE A 214 -5.74 57.22 23.26
N PRO A 215 -5.34 58.50 23.06
CA PRO A 215 -5.35 59.51 24.13
C PRO A 215 -6.77 60.08 24.34
N GLY A 216 -7.71 59.26 24.80
CA GLY A 216 -9.09 59.67 25.05
C GLY A 216 -10.02 58.50 25.43
N VAL A 217 -11.32 58.78 25.48
CA VAL A 217 -12.36 57.75 25.67
C VAL A 217 -12.93 57.41 24.29
N ALA A 218 -13.04 56.12 23.98
CA ALA A 218 -13.57 55.64 22.71
C ALA A 218 -14.52 54.47 22.95
N GLY A 219 -15.72 54.55 22.36
CA GLY A 219 -16.65 53.43 22.27
C GLY A 219 -16.82 53.02 20.82
N ILE A 220 -16.67 51.73 20.52
CA ILE A 220 -16.84 51.17 19.18
C ILE A 220 -17.94 50.10 19.23
N PHE A 221 -18.88 50.17 18.31
CA PHE A 221 -19.88 49.14 18.08
C PHE A 221 -19.79 48.65 16.63
N VAL A 222 -19.65 47.34 16.45
CA VAL A 222 -19.59 46.68 15.15
C VAL A 222 -20.71 45.64 15.08
N LYS A 223 -21.39 45.58 13.94
CA LYS A 223 -22.40 44.57 13.65
C LYS A 223 -22.14 43.94 12.29
N ASP A 224 -21.99 42.63 12.26
CA ASP A 224 -21.96 41.87 11.00
C ASP A 224 -23.38 41.81 10.43
N LEU A 225 -23.56 42.33 9.22
CA LEU A 225 -24.88 42.41 8.57
C LEU A 225 -25.35 41.08 7.96
N ALA A 226 -24.45 40.11 7.77
CA ALA A 226 -24.75 38.80 7.22
C ALA A 226 -25.04 37.78 8.33
N SER A 227 -24.23 37.75 9.39
CA SER A 227 -24.43 36.83 10.53
C SER A 227 -25.33 37.43 11.63
N GLY A 228 -25.41 38.76 11.72
CA GLY A 228 -26.10 39.46 12.81
C GLY A 228 -25.30 39.55 14.10
N GLU A 229 -24.05 39.06 14.13
CA GLU A 229 -23.17 39.13 15.30
C GLU A 229 -22.80 40.58 15.63
N GLU A 230 -22.64 40.86 16.92
CA GLU A 230 -22.37 42.20 17.44
C GLU A 230 -21.13 42.17 18.33
N LEU A 231 -20.32 43.23 18.22
CA LEU A 231 -19.13 43.46 19.02
C LEU A 231 -19.20 44.89 19.55
N GLY A 232 -19.16 45.05 20.87
CA GLY A 232 -19.06 46.34 21.55
C GLY A 232 -17.76 46.45 22.34
N ILE A 233 -17.06 47.56 22.17
CA ILE A 233 -15.85 47.94 22.92
C ILE A 233 -16.15 49.29 23.58
N ASN A 234 -15.94 49.40 24.89
CA ASN A 234 -16.26 50.59 25.70
C ASN A 234 -15.04 51.10 26.45
#